data_AF-A0A8H4AFY1-F1
#
_entry.id   AF-A0A8H4AFY1-F1
#
_cell.length_a   1.000
_cell.length_b   1.000
_cell.length_c   1.000
_cell.angle_alpha   90.00
_cell.angle_beta   90.00
_cell.angle_gamma   90.00
#
_symmetry.space_group_name_H-M   'P 1'
#
loop_
_entity.id
_entity.type
_entity.pdbx_description
1 polymer ?
#
loop_
_entity_poly.entity_id
_entity_poly.type
_entity_poly.pdbx_seq_one_letter_code
_entity_poly.pdbx_strand_id
1 'polypeptide(L)'
;MLPTVAFFGWLALPFALFASIIALMLGTIYLLKDSVHSNQSLSNNPEEPYLRSYAKRLGLDKLNKSEEDVEKFYKFAGPDFDWPPEFDIQARKLVISYITKPAPWFVKGEGEELATNTLAYHRFLKFNELDSSKGSHVLIMNGQIKHYGGEISEDEYDRLLGQHPGMFYAPVKEQPPIITRRSSAIDDVNRKEWQVSAYAIYHVQ
;
A
#
# COMPACT_ATOMS: atom_id res chain seq x y z
N MET A 1 -52.51 -26.68 -50.45
CA MET A 1 -51.24 -27.26 -49.98
C MET A 1 -50.94 -26.73 -48.58
N LEU A 2 -51.20 -27.56 -47.56
CA LEU A 2 -50.51 -27.66 -46.27
C LEU A 2 -50.00 -29.13 -46.18
N PRO A 3 -49.14 -29.59 -45.25
CA PRO A 3 -48.65 -29.02 -43.96
C PRO A 3 -47.09 -29.04 -43.84
N THR A 4 -46.34 -28.73 -42.76
CA THR A 4 -46.21 -29.34 -41.39
C THR A 4 -45.05 -28.59 -40.67
N VAL A 5 -45.14 -27.88 -39.53
CA VAL A 5 -45.30 -28.18 -38.07
C VAL A 5 -44.17 -28.98 -37.38
N ALA A 6 -43.50 -28.34 -36.39
CA ALA A 6 -43.12 -28.85 -35.05
C ALA A 6 -42.52 -27.68 -34.23
N PHE A 7 -43.14 -27.03 -33.23
CA PHE A 7 -43.67 -27.43 -31.90
C PHE A 7 -42.61 -27.78 -30.84
N PHE A 8 -42.50 -26.93 -29.80
CA PHE A 8 -42.47 -27.18 -28.33
C PHE A 8 -42.16 -25.81 -27.70
N GLY A 9 -42.86 -25.25 -26.71
CA GLY A 9 -43.65 -25.84 -25.64
C GLY A 9 -43.19 -25.18 -24.33
N TRP A 10 -43.91 -24.15 -23.89
CA TRP A 10 -44.15 -23.69 -22.51
C TRP A 10 -43.03 -23.75 -21.45
N LEU A 11 -42.75 -22.60 -20.83
CA LEU A 11 -42.87 -22.44 -19.37
C LEU A 11 -42.93 -20.96 -18.98
N ALA A 12 -44.16 -20.45 -18.86
CA ALA A 12 -44.45 -19.27 -18.08
C ALA A 12 -44.13 -19.59 -16.61
N LEU A 13 -43.00 -19.06 -16.12
CA LEU A 13 -42.74 -19.00 -14.69
C LEU A 13 -43.69 -17.95 -14.07
N PRO A 14 -44.45 -18.29 -13.02
CA PRO A 14 -45.44 -17.39 -12.45
C PRO A 14 -44.73 -16.23 -11.74
N PHE A 15 -45.11 -15.00 -12.11
CA PHE A 15 -44.66 -13.74 -11.49
C PHE A 15 -44.77 -13.72 -9.94
N ALA A 16 -45.54 -14.63 -9.34
CA ALA A 16 -45.66 -14.79 -7.90
C ALA A 16 -44.36 -15.28 -7.21
N LEU A 17 -43.50 -16.05 -7.90
CA LEU A 17 -42.21 -16.49 -7.32
C LEU A 17 -41.18 -15.36 -7.27
N PHE A 18 -41.25 -14.40 -8.19
CA PHE A 18 -40.30 -13.29 -8.25
C PHE A 18 -40.54 -12.27 -7.12
N ALA A 19 -41.80 -12.02 -6.77
CA ALA A 19 -42.15 -11.12 -5.66
C ALA A 19 -41.76 -11.71 -4.29
N SER A 20 -41.86 -13.04 -4.10
CA SER A 20 -41.49 -13.70 -2.86
C SER A 20 -39.98 -13.67 -2.61
N ILE A 21 -39.16 -13.82 -3.66
CA ILE A 21 -37.70 -13.73 -3.57
C ILE A 21 -37.26 -12.30 -3.22
N ILE A 22 -37.90 -11.26 -3.79
CA ILE A 22 -37.56 -9.86 -3.48
C ILE A 22 -37.94 -9.50 -2.03
N ALA A 23 -39.07 -10.01 -1.51
CA ALA A 23 -39.47 -9.79 -0.12
C ALA A 23 -38.52 -10.50 0.88
N LEU A 24 -38.02 -11.70 0.55
CA LEU A 24 -36.99 -12.39 1.33
C LEU A 24 -35.66 -11.61 1.32
N MET A 25 -35.23 -11.11 0.16
CA MET A 25 -33.99 -10.34 0.01
C MET A 25 -34.04 -9.01 0.77
N LEU A 26 -35.15 -8.27 0.69
CA LEU A 26 -35.32 -7.02 1.43
C LEU A 26 -35.48 -7.24 2.94
N GLY A 27 -36.18 -8.30 3.36
CA GLY A 27 -36.27 -8.70 4.77
C GLY A 27 -34.91 -9.05 5.37
N THR A 28 -34.06 -9.79 4.63
CA THR A 28 -32.67 -10.07 5.06
C THR A 28 -31.81 -8.82 5.12
N ILE A 29 -31.98 -7.87 4.19
CA ILE A 29 -31.23 -6.59 4.21
C ILE A 29 -31.65 -5.73 5.41
N TYR A 30 -32.93 -5.72 5.78
CA TYR A 30 -33.40 -4.98 6.96
C TYR A 30 -32.88 -5.61 8.26
N LEU A 31 -32.90 -6.95 8.36
CA LEU A 31 -32.32 -7.65 9.52
C LEU A 31 -30.79 -7.53 9.60
N LEU A 32 -30.08 -7.49 8.47
CA LEU A 32 -28.63 -7.20 8.41
C LEU A 32 -28.31 -5.75 8.78
N LYS A 33 -29.20 -4.80 8.48
CA LYS A 33 -29.02 -3.39 8.84
C LYS A 33 -29.24 -3.15 10.33
N ASP A 34 -30.20 -3.83 10.95
CA ASP A 34 -30.42 -3.78 12.39
C ASP A 34 -29.34 -4.53 13.19
N SER A 35 -28.73 -5.59 12.63
CA SER A 35 -27.55 -6.24 13.24
C SER A 35 -26.28 -5.38 13.17
N VAL A 36 -26.22 -4.39 12.28
CA VAL A 36 -25.08 -3.47 12.11
C VAL A 36 -25.24 -2.18 12.96
N HIS A 37 -26.37 -1.97 13.64
CA HIS A 37 -26.62 -0.77 14.46
C HIS A 37 -26.91 -0.99 15.95
N SER A 38 -26.85 -2.23 16.45
CA SER A 38 -26.76 -2.48 17.89
C SER A 38 -25.57 -3.37 18.19
N ASN A 39 -24.45 -2.74 18.55
CA ASN A 39 -23.49 -3.21 19.55
C ASN A 39 -22.35 -2.18 19.66
N GLN A 40 -22.63 -1.10 20.37
CA GLN A 40 -21.58 -0.35 21.04
C GLN A 40 -21.46 -0.89 22.47
N SER A 41 -20.24 -1.27 22.84
CA SER A 41 -19.77 -1.82 24.12
C SER A 41 -19.90 -3.35 24.31
N LEU A 42 -18.95 -4.09 23.73
CA LEU A 42 -18.15 -5.05 24.50
C LEU A 42 -16.81 -5.25 23.78
N SER A 43 -15.75 -4.69 24.36
CA SER A 43 -14.36 -5.11 24.20
C SER A 43 -14.30 -6.63 24.23
N ASN A 44 -14.00 -7.29 23.11
CA ASN A 44 -13.50 -8.68 22.96
C ASN A 44 -13.43 -9.05 21.46
N ASN A 45 -12.54 -8.41 20.69
CA ASN A 45 -12.21 -8.88 19.35
C ASN A 45 -11.12 -9.97 19.46
N PRO A 46 -11.34 -11.23 19.04
CA PRO A 46 -10.30 -12.28 19.04
C PRO A 46 -9.12 -11.94 18.12
N GLU A 47 -9.21 -10.87 17.33
CA GLU A 47 -8.13 -10.35 16.50
C GLU A 47 -7.10 -9.47 17.24
N GLU A 48 -7.46 -8.89 18.38
CA GLU A 48 -6.57 -8.01 19.16
C GLU A 48 -5.30 -8.69 19.70
N PRO A 49 -5.34 -9.94 20.22
CA PRO A 49 -4.14 -10.59 20.74
C PRO A 49 -3.06 -10.78 19.67
N TYR A 50 -3.45 -11.11 18.43
CA TYR A 50 -2.49 -11.34 17.36
C TYR A 50 -1.86 -10.02 16.90
N LEU A 51 -2.65 -8.94 16.71
CA LEU A 51 -2.11 -7.63 16.31
C LEU A 51 -1.15 -7.07 17.36
N ARG A 52 -1.45 -7.23 18.66
CA ARG A 52 -0.54 -6.83 19.73
C ARG A 52 0.76 -7.64 19.71
N SER A 53 0.67 -8.95 19.50
CA SER A 53 1.86 -9.81 19.41
C SER A 53 2.72 -9.47 18.18
N TYR A 54 2.07 -9.19 17.04
CA TYR A 54 2.70 -8.75 15.80
C TYR A 54 3.40 -7.40 15.97
N ALA A 55 2.71 -6.42 16.55
CA ALA A 55 3.27 -5.11 16.86
C ALA A 55 4.50 -5.21 17.77
N LYS A 56 4.44 -6.03 18.82
CA LYS A 56 5.56 -6.25 19.74
C LYS A 56 6.74 -6.95 19.07
N ARG A 57 6.49 -7.99 18.27
CA ARG A 57 7.53 -8.71 17.51
C ARG A 57 8.27 -7.78 16.56
N LEU A 58 7.53 -6.90 15.88
CA LEU A 58 8.09 -5.95 14.91
C LEU A 58 8.58 -4.63 15.54
N GLY A 59 8.39 -4.45 16.86
CA GLY A 59 8.76 -3.23 17.58
C GLY A 59 7.93 -1.99 17.22
N LEU A 60 6.71 -2.18 16.69
CA LEU A 60 5.78 -1.10 16.33
C LEU A 60 5.19 -0.40 17.56
N ASP A 61 5.12 -1.12 18.69
CA ASP A 61 4.74 -0.60 20.00
C ASP A 61 5.68 0.54 20.45
N LYS A 62 6.98 0.39 20.17
CA LYS A 62 8.00 1.43 20.44
C LYS A 62 7.90 2.63 19.50
N LEU A 63 7.12 2.53 18.43
CA LEU A 63 6.93 3.57 17.42
C LEU A 63 5.62 4.36 17.60
N ASN A 64 4.91 4.15 18.72
CA ASN A 64 3.65 4.83 19.05
C ASN A 64 2.60 4.74 17.92
N LYS A 65 2.46 3.57 17.31
CA LYS A 65 1.49 3.32 16.23
C LYS A 65 0.12 2.97 16.81
N SER A 66 -0.93 3.50 16.19
CA SER A 66 -2.31 3.13 16.54
C SER A 66 -2.59 1.69 16.12
N GLU A 67 -3.64 1.09 16.67
CA GLU A 67 -4.09 -0.24 16.25
C GLU A 67 -4.43 -0.29 14.75
N GLU A 68 -5.06 0.77 14.22
CA GLU A 68 -5.33 0.93 12.79
C GLU A 68 -4.04 0.95 11.94
N ASP A 69 -2.99 1.62 12.41
CA ASP A 69 -1.68 1.64 11.73
C ASP A 69 -1.07 0.23 11.70
N VAL A 70 -1.18 -0.52 12.81
CA VAL A 70 -0.70 -1.91 12.90
C VAL A 70 -1.48 -2.82 11.95
N GLU A 71 -2.81 -2.67 11.89
CA GLU A 71 -3.68 -3.47 11.01
C GLU A 71 -3.37 -3.19 9.53
N LYS A 72 -3.19 -1.94 9.13
CA LYS A 72 -2.77 -1.57 7.76
C LYS A 72 -1.45 -2.23 7.39
N PHE A 73 -0.46 -2.15 8.28
CA PHE A 73 0.85 -2.77 8.02
C PHE A 73 0.78 -4.29 7.99
N TYR A 74 -0.04 -4.90 8.85
CA TYR A 74 -0.31 -6.34 8.84
C TYR A 74 -0.92 -6.81 7.52
N LYS A 75 -1.92 -6.09 6.99
CA LYS A 75 -2.54 -6.39 5.69
C LYS A 75 -1.55 -6.29 4.53
N PHE A 76 -0.62 -5.33 4.59
CA PHE A 76 0.43 -5.15 3.59
C PHE A 76 1.49 -6.26 3.65
N ALA A 77 2.08 -6.49 4.82
CA ALA A 77 3.28 -7.32 4.94
C ALA A 77 2.97 -8.81 5.17
N GLY A 78 1.79 -9.11 5.70
CA GLY A 78 1.36 -10.45 6.08
C GLY A 78 1.82 -10.88 7.48
N PRO A 79 1.23 -11.96 8.02
CA PRO A 79 1.50 -12.44 9.39
C PRO A 79 2.93 -12.92 9.62
N ASP A 80 3.58 -13.43 8.58
CA ASP A 80 4.92 -14.03 8.67
C ASP A 80 6.05 -13.03 8.42
N PHE A 81 5.72 -11.75 8.23
CA PHE A 81 6.73 -10.73 8.01
C PHE A 81 7.64 -10.57 9.23
N ASP A 82 8.95 -10.46 8.96
CA ASP A 82 9.97 -10.05 9.90
C ASP A 82 10.88 -9.01 9.23
N TRP A 83 11.32 -8.01 10.00
CA TRP A 83 12.27 -7.03 9.49
C TRP A 83 13.60 -7.68 9.15
N PRO A 84 14.24 -7.32 8.02
CA PRO A 84 15.62 -7.69 7.81
C PRO A 84 16.48 -7.16 8.97
N PRO A 85 17.43 -7.93 9.52
CA PRO A 85 18.17 -7.53 10.71
C PRO A 85 18.99 -6.24 10.53
N GLU A 86 19.35 -5.90 9.30
CA GLU A 86 20.09 -4.70 8.91
C GLU A 86 19.20 -3.46 8.74
N PHE A 87 17.86 -3.63 8.71
CA PHE A 87 16.95 -2.48 8.71
C PHE A 87 17.05 -1.78 10.06
N ASP A 88 17.66 -0.60 10.05
CA ASP A 88 17.67 0.28 11.20
C ASP A 88 16.26 0.83 11.49
N ILE A 89 16.14 1.50 12.62
CA ILE A 89 14.85 2.04 13.07
C ILE A 89 14.27 3.11 12.14
N GLN A 90 15.11 3.85 11.39
CA GLN A 90 14.68 4.90 10.46
C GLN A 90 14.12 4.29 9.17
N ALA A 91 14.81 3.30 8.61
CA ALA A 91 14.34 2.54 7.46
C ALA A 91 13.00 1.85 7.76
N ARG A 92 12.84 1.26 8.96
CA ARG A 92 11.55 0.69 9.39
C ARG A 92 10.47 1.76 9.48
N LYS A 93 10.75 2.91 10.12
CA LYS A 93 9.81 4.04 10.22
C LYS A 93 9.37 4.52 8.85
N LEU A 94 10.28 4.60 7.88
CA LEU A 94 10.00 5.01 6.53
C LEU A 94 9.01 4.06 5.85
N VAL A 95 9.32 2.76 5.81
CA VAL A 95 8.44 1.75 5.21
C VAL A 95 7.06 1.76 5.87
N ILE A 96 7.01 1.82 7.21
CA ILE A 96 5.73 1.91 7.92
C ILE A 96 4.98 3.20 7.53
N SER A 97 5.66 4.33 7.39
CA SER A 97 5.01 5.60 7.03
C SER A 97 4.37 5.55 5.64
N TYR A 98 5.01 4.90 4.66
CA TYR A 98 4.43 4.74 3.33
C TYR A 98 3.11 3.97 3.33
N ILE A 99 2.95 3.03 4.27
CA ILE A 99 1.75 2.21 4.39
C ILE A 99 0.69 2.87 5.27
N THR A 100 1.07 3.34 6.45
CA THR A 100 0.06 3.75 7.46
C THR A 100 -0.37 5.20 7.28
N LYS A 101 0.51 6.04 6.75
CA LYS A 101 0.28 7.48 6.53
C LYS A 101 0.93 7.92 5.21
N PRO A 102 0.50 7.37 4.06
CA PRO A 102 0.99 7.83 2.77
C PRO A 102 0.75 9.33 2.60
N ALA A 103 1.63 10.00 1.87
CA ALA A 103 1.48 11.43 1.65
C ALA A 103 0.16 11.73 0.90
N PRO A 104 -0.54 12.84 1.19
CA PRO A 104 -1.84 13.13 0.59
C PRO A 104 -1.85 13.22 -0.94
N TRP A 105 -0.70 13.51 -1.55
CA TRP A 105 -0.52 13.59 -3.00
C TRP A 105 -0.06 12.28 -3.63
N PHE A 106 0.15 11.22 -2.85
CA PHE A 106 0.43 9.90 -3.41
C PHE A 106 -0.81 9.39 -4.13
N VAL A 107 -0.61 8.88 -5.34
CA VAL A 107 -1.68 8.17 -6.02
C VAL A 107 -1.94 6.83 -5.33
N LYS A 108 -3.15 6.29 -5.50
CA LYS A 108 -3.52 5.01 -4.87
C LYS A 108 -2.51 3.92 -5.26
N GLY A 109 -1.93 3.27 -4.25
CA GLY A 109 -0.95 2.19 -4.41
C GLY A 109 0.52 2.64 -4.42
N GLU A 110 0.80 3.93 -4.56
CA GLU A 110 2.19 4.45 -4.60
C GLU A 110 2.94 4.18 -3.29
N GLY A 111 2.28 4.34 -2.14
CA GLY A 111 2.88 4.01 -0.84
C GLY A 111 3.23 2.53 -0.69
N GLU A 112 2.38 1.62 -1.18
CA GLU A 112 2.63 0.17 -1.15
C GLU A 112 3.81 -0.20 -2.06
N GLU A 113 3.87 0.41 -3.24
CA GLU A 113 4.96 0.23 -4.20
C GLU A 113 6.30 0.75 -3.64
N LEU A 114 6.31 1.95 -3.02
CA LEU A 114 7.50 2.49 -2.34
C LEU A 114 7.98 1.57 -1.21
N ALA A 115 7.05 1.09 -0.37
CA ALA A 115 7.37 0.16 0.72
C ALA A 115 7.96 -1.15 0.17
N THR A 116 7.34 -1.72 -0.86
CA THR A 116 7.77 -2.96 -1.52
C THR A 116 9.17 -2.81 -2.13
N ASN A 117 9.40 -1.74 -2.88
CA ASN A 117 10.68 -1.49 -3.54
C ASN A 117 11.79 -1.17 -2.53
N THR A 118 11.48 -0.46 -1.44
CA THR A 118 12.43 -0.23 -0.35
C THR A 118 12.87 -1.55 0.29
N LEU A 119 11.92 -2.43 0.63
CA LEU A 119 12.22 -3.76 1.20
C LEU A 119 13.07 -4.61 0.25
N ALA A 120 12.73 -4.61 -1.04
CA ALA A 120 13.47 -5.35 -2.06
C ALA A 120 14.89 -4.82 -2.25
N TYR A 121 15.09 -3.50 -2.34
CA TYR A 121 16.40 -2.90 -2.53
C TYR A 121 17.39 -3.28 -1.42
N HIS A 122 16.98 -3.13 -0.16
CA HIS A 122 17.81 -3.52 0.97
C HIS A 122 18.09 -5.03 1.00
N ARG A 123 17.13 -5.87 0.58
CA ARG A 123 17.37 -7.30 0.38
C ARG A 123 18.46 -7.54 -0.68
N PHE A 124 18.38 -6.87 -1.83
CA PHE A 124 19.38 -7.03 -2.89
C PHE A 124 20.78 -6.59 -2.46
N LEU A 125 20.89 -5.47 -1.73
CA LEU A 125 22.16 -5.02 -1.14
C LEU A 125 22.75 -6.07 -0.21
N LYS A 126 21.93 -6.60 0.71
CA LYS A 126 22.37 -7.58 1.70
C LYS A 126 22.92 -8.86 1.05
N PHE A 127 22.20 -9.39 0.06
CA PHE A 127 22.58 -10.64 -0.59
C PHE A 127 23.58 -10.42 -1.74
N ASN A 128 24.06 -9.18 -1.93
CA ASN A 128 24.97 -8.79 -3.01
C ASN A 128 24.42 -9.21 -4.40
N GLU A 129 23.11 -9.06 -4.59
CA GLU A 129 22.38 -9.41 -5.82
C GLU A 129 22.40 -8.24 -6.84
N LEU A 130 22.95 -7.08 -6.48
CA LEU A 130 23.13 -5.94 -7.38
C LEU A 130 24.46 -6.05 -8.14
N ASP A 131 24.35 -6.13 -9.46
CA ASP A 131 25.50 -6.32 -10.35
C ASP A 131 26.07 -4.99 -10.83
N SER A 132 27.13 -4.52 -10.15
CA SER A 132 27.79 -3.25 -10.50
C SER A 132 28.47 -3.23 -11.87
N SER A 133 28.61 -4.38 -12.55
CA SER A 133 29.11 -4.41 -13.94
C SER A 133 28.04 -3.99 -14.96
N LYS A 134 26.74 -4.04 -14.58
CA LYS A 134 25.62 -3.70 -15.47
C LYS A 134 25.21 -2.24 -15.43
N GLY A 135 25.61 -1.51 -14.39
CA GLY A 135 25.30 -0.10 -14.23
C GLY A 135 25.67 0.39 -12.84
N SER A 136 25.75 1.72 -12.69
CA SER A 136 25.92 2.36 -11.38
C SER A 136 24.62 2.38 -10.57
N HIS A 137 23.48 2.31 -11.24
CA HIS A 137 22.15 2.46 -10.67
C HIS A 137 21.22 1.33 -11.13
N VAL A 138 20.16 1.10 -10.36
CA VAL A 138 19.14 0.09 -10.60
C VAL A 138 17.74 0.69 -10.45
N LEU A 139 16.87 0.37 -11.42
CA LEU A 139 15.43 0.63 -11.36
C LEU A 139 14.74 -0.60 -10.77
N ILE A 140 14.01 -0.40 -9.68
CA ILE A 140 13.22 -1.43 -9.00
C ILE A 140 11.75 -1.05 -9.07
N MET A 141 10.93 -2.01 -9.49
CA MET A 141 9.47 -1.90 -9.53
C MET A 141 8.85 -3.25 -9.13
N ASN A 142 7.78 -3.21 -8.36
CA ASN A 142 7.08 -4.35 -7.78
C ASN A 142 8.05 -5.32 -7.07
N GLY A 143 9.04 -4.76 -6.36
CA GLY A 143 10.07 -5.50 -5.65
C GLY A 143 11.06 -6.25 -6.53
N GLN A 144 11.15 -5.91 -7.83
CA GLN A 144 12.02 -6.58 -8.80
C GLN A 144 12.91 -5.59 -9.52
N ILE A 145 14.13 -6.01 -9.82
CA ILE A 145 15.04 -5.28 -10.70
C ILE A 145 14.47 -5.29 -12.12
N LYS A 146 14.20 -4.10 -12.68
CA LYS A 146 13.73 -3.94 -14.06
C LYS A 146 14.84 -3.54 -15.01
N HIS A 147 15.76 -2.70 -14.56
CA HIS A 147 16.81 -2.16 -15.41
C HIS A 147 18.03 -1.74 -14.59
N TYR A 148 19.22 -1.82 -15.19
CA TYR A 148 20.46 -1.24 -14.68
C TYR A 148 20.86 -0.07 -15.57
N GLY A 149 21.21 1.06 -14.97
CA GLY A 149 21.53 2.30 -15.69
C GLY A 149 22.63 3.14 -15.04
N GLY A 150 22.84 4.33 -15.60
CA GLY A 150 23.76 5.34 -15.09
C GLY A 150 23.11 6.27 -14.07
N GLU A 151 23.85 7.28 -13.60
CA GLU A 151 23.21 8.46 -13.00
C GLU A 151 22.30 9.14 -14.04
N ILE A 152 21.14 9.61 -13.59
CA ILE A 152 20.16 10.32 -14.42
C ILE A 152 19.94 11.73 -13.88
N SER A 153 19.47 12.65 -14.73
CA SER A 153 19.13 14.00 -14.30
C SER A 153 17.85 14.03 -13.45
N GLU A 154 17.65 15.11 -12.69
CA GLU A 154 16.40 15.32 -11.94
C GLU A 154 15.17 15.33 -12.86
N ASP A 155 15.27 15.98 -14.03
CA ASP A 155 14.20 15.98 -15.04
C ASP A 155 13.87 14.58 -15.55
N GLU A 156 14.87 13.73 -15.74
CA GLU A 156 14.68 12.35 -16.16
C GLU A 156 14.07 11.50 -15.04
N TYR A 157 14.53 11.69 -13.80
CA TYR A 157 13.95 11.06 -12.62
C TYR A 157 12.47 11.42 -12.44
N ASP A 158 12.12 12.71 -12.53
CA ASP A 158 10.74 13.19 -12.39
C ASP A 158 9.84 12.65 -13.51
N ARG A 159 10.36 12.53 -14.74
CA ARG A 159 9.64 11.87 -15.85
C ARG A 159 9.38 10.39 -15.55
N LEU A 160 10.37 9.66 -15.05
CA LEU A 160 10.23 8.26 -14.68
C LEU A 160 9.22 8.08 -13.54
N LEU A 161 9.29 8.94 -12.52
CA LEU A 161 8.37 8.92 -11.38
C LEU A 161 6.93 9.19 -11.83
N GLY A 162 6.73 10.13 -12.75
CA GLY A 162 5.42 10.43 -13.34
C GLY A 162 4.83 9.27 -14.16
N GLN A 163 5.68 8.44 -14.78
CA GLN A 163 5.27 7.25 -15.53
C GLN A 163 5.04 6.03 -14.62
N HIS A 164 5.82 5.93 -13.55
CA HIS A 164 5.86 4.80 -12.64
C HIS A 164 5.84 5.27 -11.18
N PRO A 165 4.67 5.66 -10.64
CA PRO A 165 4.55 6.09 -9.26
C PRO A 165 5.06 5.03 -8.29
N GLY A 166 5.92 5.43 -7.36
CA GLY A 166 6.51 4.54 -6.36
C GLY A 166 7.69 3.69 -6.85
N MET A 167 8.13 3.88 -8.11
CA MET A 167 9.38 3.31 -8.59
C MET A 167 10.55 3.74 -7.71
N PHE A 168 11.57 2.89 -7.64
CA PHE A 168 12.77 3.16 -6.86
C PHE A 168 13.99 3.12 -7.78
N TYR A 169 14.68 4.25 -7.90
CA TYR A 169 15.93 4.36 -8.65
C TYR A 169 17.07 4.67 -7.67
N ALA A 170 18.00 3.73 -7.54
CA ALA A 170 19.03 3.78 -6.50
C ALA A 170 20.36 3.19 -7.01
N PRO A 171 21.50 3.54 -6.42
CA PRO A 171 22.79 3.03 -6.82
C PRO A 171 22.93 1.55 -6.48
N VAL A 172 23.79 0.85 -7.19
CA VAL A 172 24.09 -0.58 -6.96
C VAL A 172 25.01 -0.83 -5.76
N LYS A 173 25.65 0.23 -5.24
CA LYS A 173 26.50 0.20 -4.06
C LYS A 173 25.97 1.22 -3.07
N GLU A 174 25.90 0.82 -1.80
CA GLU A 174 25.47 1.71 -0.73
C GLU A 174 26.48 2.86 -0.59
N GLN A 175 26.09 4.05 -1.05
CA GLN A 175 26.78 5.29 -0.69
C GLN A 175 26.27 5.74 0.68
N PRO A 176 27.10 6.32 1.55
CA PRO A 176 26.63 6.85 2.83
C PRO A 176 25.49 7.84 2.57
N PRO A 177 24.38 7.77 3.34
CA PRO A 177 23.19 8.56 3.05
C PRO A 177 23.51 10.05 3.13
N ILE A 178 23.29 10.78 2.04
CA ILE A 178 23.23 12.24 2.08
C ILE A 178 21.79 12.61 2.45
N ILE A 179 21.62 13.16 3.65
CA ILE A 179 20.34 13.66 4.12
C ILE A 179 20.01 14.95 3.36
N THR A 180 19.32 14.84 2.23
CA THR A 180 18.69 15.98 1.57
C THR A 180 17.33 16.24 2.21
N ARG A 181 17.27 17.26 3.07
CA ARG A 181 16.02 17.83 3.55
C ARG A 181 15.40 18.66 2.43
N ARG A 182 14.44 18.11 1.67
CA ARG A 182 13.63 18.93 0.76
C ARG A 182 12.63 19.69 1.62
N SER A 183 12.82 21.01 1.70
CA SER A 183 11.85 21.91 2.33
C SER A 183 11.00 22.49 1.20
N SER A 184 9.72 22.14 1.15
CA SER A 184 8.78 22.83 0.26
C SER A 184 8.08 23.91 1.07
N ALA A 185 8.12 25.15 0.58
CA ALA A 185 7.31 26.24 1.09
C ALA A 185 6.08 26.37 0.20
N ILE A 186 4.88 26.30 0.78
CA ILE A 186 3.64 26.67 0.10
C ILE A 186 3.29 28.08 0.58
N ASP A 187 3.10 29.00 -0.36
CA ASP A 187 2.59 30.34 -0.07
C ASP A 187 1.07 30.25 0.15
N ASP A 188 0.65 30.15 1.43
CA ASP A 188 -0.76 30.22 1.80
C ASP A 188 -1.20 31.70 1.81
N VAL A 189 -1.58 32.17 0.62
CA VAL A 189 -2.07 33.53 0.37
C VAL A 189 -3.28 33.92 1.23
N ASN A 190 -4.03 32.96 1.79
CA ASN A 190 -5.19 33.23 2.64
C ASN A 190 -4.80 33.44 4.11
N ARG A 191 -3.77 32.75 4.61
CA ARG A 191 -3.37 32.83 6.02
C ARG A 191 -2.19 33.76 6.29
N LYS A 192 -1.46 34.22 5.25
CA LYS A 192 -0.25 35.06 5.37
C LYS A 192 0.82 34.45 6.30
N GLU A 193 0.94 33.13 6.28
CA GLU A 193 1.93 32.40 7.09
C GLU A 193 2.69 31.42 6.19
N TRP A 194 4.01 31.32 6.40
CA TRP A 194 4.86 30.36 5.69
C TRP A 194 4.64 28.96 6.27
N GLN A 195 4.06 28.05 5.49
CA GLN A 195 4.02 26.64 5.85
C GLN A 195 5.26 25.94 5.28
N VAL A 196 6.21 25.61 6.16
CA VAL A 196 7.40 24.82 5.82
C VAL A 196 7.06 23.35 6.03
N SER A 197 6.87 22.61 4.93
CA SER A 197 6.80 21.15 5.00
C SER A 197 8.20 20.58 4.73
N ALA A 198 8.76 19.89 5.72
CA ALA A 198 10.06 19.23 5.60
C ALA A 198 9.83 17.73 5.41
N TYR A 199 10.26 17.19 4.27
CA TYR A 199 10.29 15.76 4.02
C TYR A 199 11.75 15.32 3.89
N ALA A 200 12.07 14.21 4.56
CA ALA A 200 13.32 13.51 4.30
C ALA A 200 13.12 12.70 3.02
N ILE A 201 13.81 13.10 1.96
CA ILE A 201 13.95 12.26 0.77
C ILE A 201 15.26 11.53 0.94
N TYR A 202 15.20 10.20 0.92
CA TYR A 202 16.38 9.36 0.91
C TYR A 202 16.94 9.39 -0.51
N HIS A 203 17.79 10.37 -0.80
CA HIS A 203 18.62 10.33 -1.99
C HIS A 203 19.76 9.36 -1.72
N VAL A 204 19.80 8.31 -2.51
CA VAL A 204 20.98 7.47 -2.65
C VAL A 204 21.60 7.95 -3.97
N GLN A 205 22.69 8.73 -3.89
CA GLN A 205 23.49 9.14 -5.06
C GLN A 205 24.32 7.96 -5.57
#